data_AF-A0A933HEJ8-F1
#
_entry.id   AF-A0A933HEJ8-F1
#
_cell.length_a   1.000
_cell.length_b   1.000
_cell.length_c   1.000
_cell.angle_alpha   90.00
_cell.angle_beta   90.00
_cell.angle_gamma   90.00
#
_symmetry.space_group_name_H-M   'P 1'
#
loop_
_entity.id
_entity.type
_entity.pdbx_description
1 polymer ?
#
loop_
_entity_poly.entity_id
_entity_poly.type
_entity_poly.pdbx_seq_one_letter_code
_entity_poly.pdbx_strand_id
1 'polypeptide(L)' 'MPFSAREIIAKLERAGFMRKRQSGSHIIFRHPDGRQTYVAMHPGDVPTGTFRSILKQAGMTLDEFKKV' A
#
# COMPACT_ATOMS: atom_id res chain seq x y z
N MET A 1 6.64 -4.00 -12.85
CA MET A 1 5.90 -5.25 -12.59
C MET A 1 4.62 -4.87 -11.88
N PRO A 2 3.48 -5.44 -12.30
CA PRO A 2 2.20 -5.14 -11.69
C PRO A 2 2.06 -5.96 -10.39
N PHE A 3 1.61 -5.33 -9.31
CA PHE A 3 1.47 -5.94 -7.99
C PHE A 3 -0.01 -6.03 -7.63
N SER A 4 -0.45 -7.15 -7.05
CA SER A 4 -1.82 -7.28 -6.58
C SER A 4 -2.07 -6.41 -5.34
N ALA A 5 -3.33 -6.02 -5.11
CA ALA A 5 -3.71 -5.29 -3.90
C ALA A 5 -3.34 -6.06 -2.62
N ARG A 6 -3.47 -7.41 -2.64
CA ARG A 6 -3.10 -8.28 -1.51
C ARG A 6 -1.60 -8.23 -1.20
N GLU A 7 -0.76 -8.23 -2.24
CA GLU A 7 0.69 -8.17 -2.07
C GLU A 7 1.14 -6.82 -1.50
N ILE A 8 0.57 -5.72 -2.00
CA ILE A 8 0.84 -4.37 -1.49
C ILE A 8 0.45 -4.26 -0.02
N ILE A 9 -0.72 -4.78 0.36
CA ILE A 9 -1.18 -4.77 1.76
C ILE A 9 -0.22 -5.53 2.66
N ALA A 10 0.15 -6.76 2.29
CA ALA A 10 1.05 -7.57 3.10
C ALA A 10 2.41 -6.88 3.31
N LYS A 11 2.95 -6.26 2.27
CA LYS A 11 4.21 -5.51 2.35
C LYS A 11 4.08 -4.22 3.17
N LEU A 12 2.96 -3.48 3.06
CA LEU A 12 2.71 -2.32 3.91
C LEU A 12 2.64 -2.71 5.40
N GLU A 13 1.95 -3.81 5.72
CA GLU A 13 1.84 -4.32 7.10
C GLU A 13 3.21 -4.70 7.68
N ARG A 14 4.04 -5.41 6.90
CA ARG A 14 5.43 -5.72 7.30
C ARG A 14 6.33 -4.50 7.41
N ALA A 15 6.05 -3.44 6.63
CA ALA A 15 6.72 -2.15 6.74
C ALA A 15 6.22 -1.31 7.92
N GLY A 16 5.34 -1.84 8.79
CA GLY A 16 4.86 -1.19 9.99
C GLY A 16 3.59 -0.35 9.82
N PHE A 17 2.96 -0.37 8.64
CA PHE A 17 1.67 0.28 8.46
C PHE A 17 0.55 -0.54 9.09
N MET A 18 -0.39 0.15 9.73
CA MET A 18 -1.58 -0.48 10.33
C MET A 18 -2.84 -0.08 9.57
N ARG A 19 -3.77 -1.02 9.42
CA ARG A 19 -5.10 -0.74 8.89
C ARG A 19 -5.85 0.16 9.88
N LYS A 20 -6.18 1.37 9.45
CA LYS A 20 -6.88 2.36 10.28
C LYS A 20 -8.40 2.32 10.08
N ARG A 21 -8.83 2.20 8.82
CA ARG A 21 -10.26 2.17 8.44
C ARG A 21 -10.41 1.49 7.09
N GLN A 22 -11.54 0.84 6.89
CA GLN A 22 -11.97 0.34 5.60
C GLN A 22 -13.36 0.88 5.26
N SER A 23 -13.57 1.24 3.99
CA SER A 23 -14.87 1.61 3.42
C SER A 23 -15.03 0.94 2.06
N GLY A 24 -15.89 -0.07 1.99
CA GLY A 24 -15.99 -0.94 0.82
C GLY A 24 -14.63 -1.59 0.51
N SER A 25 -14.16 -1.46 -0.74
CA SER A 25 -12.85 -1.95 -1.16
C SER A 25 -11.68 -1.09 -0.69
N HIS A 26 -11.89 0.16 -0.26
CA HIS A 26 -10.80 1.07 0.07
C HIS A 26 -10.36 0.91 1.52
N ILE A 27 -9.07 0.63 1.73
CA ILE A 27 -8.44 0.49 3.03
C ILE A 27 -7.46 1.64 3.23
N ILE A 28 -7.56 2.30 4.39
CA ILE A 28 -6.64 3.34 4.84
C ILE A 28 -5.58 2.69 5.72
N PHE A 29 -4.32 2.88 5.36
CA PHE A 29 -3.16 2.43 6.11
C PHE A 29 -2.45 3.64 6.72
N ARG A 30 -2.06 3.55 8.00
CA ARG A 30 -1.30 4.59 8.70
C ARG A 30 -0.11 3.98 9.43
N HIS A 31 1.04 4.61 9.28
CA HIS A 31 2.24 4.25 10.03
C HIS A 31 2.36 5.13 11.29
N PRO A 32 2.93 4.63 12.41
CA PRO A 32 3.10 5.40 13.65
C PRO A 32 3.82 6.75 13.49
N ASP A 33 4.73 6.86 12.52
CA ASP A 33 5.46 8.10 12.20
C ASP A 33 4.62 9.17 11.47
N GLY A 34 3.34 8.90 11.19
CA GLY A 34 2.41 9.84 10.57
C GLY A 34 2.17 9.63 9.07
N ARG A 35 2.91 8.74 8.40
CA ARG A 35 2.65 8.41 6.98
C ARG A 35 1.30 7.72 6.80
N GLN A 36 0.63 7.98 5.69
CA GLN A 36 -0.70 7.43 5.40
C GLN A 36 -0.86 7.14 3.91
N THR A 37 -1.40 5.97 3.57
CA THR A 37 -1.71 5.58 2.19
C THR A 37 -3.05 4.88 2.08
N TYR A 38 -3.53 4.72 0.85
CA TYR A 38 -4.84 4.15 0.53
C TYR A 38 -4.65 3.01 -0.47
N VAL A 39 -5.24 1.86 -0.18
CA VAL A 39 -5.23 0.70 -1.08
C VAL A 39 -6.64 0.25 -1.35
N ALA A 40 -7.02 0.18 -2.62
CA ALA A 40 -8.31 -0.37 -3.04
C ALA A 40 -8.16 -1.87 -3.33
N MET A 41 -8.98 -2.69 -2.67
CA MET A 41 -9.15 -4.11 -2.92
C MET A 41 -9.97 -4.32 -4.18
N HIS A 42 -9.30 -4.43 -5.33
CA HIS A 42 -9.90 -4.82 -6.60
C HIS A 42 -9.26 -6.11 -7.13
N PRO A 43 -9.97 -6.89 -7.96
CA PRO A 43 -9.38 -8.03 -8.63
C PRO A 43 -8.27 -7.59 -9.61
N GLY A 44 -7.28 -8.46 -9.80
CA GLY A 44 -6.13 -8.22 -10.67
C GLY A 44 -5.06 -7.31 -10.04
N ASP A 45 -4.22 -6.76 -10.90
CA ASP A 45 -3.07 -5.98 -10.49
C ASP A 45 -3.38 -4.49 -10.40
N VAL A 46 -2.77 -3.85 -9.41
CA VAL A 46 -2.86 -2.40 -9.22
C VAL A 46 -2.16 -1.69 -10.38
N PRO A 47 -2.83 -0.74 -11.07
CA PRO A 47 -2.21 0.05 -12.13
C PRO A 47 -0.92 0.73 -11.66
N THR A 48 0.10 0.77 -12.52
CA THR A 48 1.42 1.32 -12.18
C THR A 48 1.36 2.74 -11.59
N GLY A 49 0.46 3.60 -12.10
CA GLY A 49 0.27 4.95 -11.57
C GLY A 49 -0.27 4.94 -10.13
N THR A 50 -1.25 4.09 -9.85
CA THR A 50 -1.81 3.89 -8.51
C THR A 50 -0.76 3.35 -7.55
N PHE A 51 0.01 2.34 -7.97
CA PHE A 51 1.09 1.78 -7.17
C PHE A 51 2.17 2.83 -6.85
N ARG A 52 2.58 3.66 -7.82
CA ARG A 52 3.52 4.77 -7.59
C ARG A 52 2.95 5.81 -6.61
N SER A 53 1.65 6.10 -6.69
CA SER A 53 0.98 7.00 -5.75
C SER A 53 1.02 6.43 -4.32
N ILE A 54 0.75 5.12 -4.18
CA ILE A 54 0.84 4.41 -2.90
C ILE A 54 2.25 4.52 -2.32
N LEU A 55 3.29 4.23 -3.10
CA LEU A 55 4.68 4.35 -2.67
C LEU A 55 5.04 5.77 -2.22
N LYS A 56 4.62 6.78 -3.00
CA LYS A 56 4.85 8.19 -2.66
C LYS A 56 4.17 8.57 -1.34
N GLN A 57 2.92 8.16 -1.14
CA GLN A 57 2.16 8.40 0.10
C GLN A 57 2.74 7.64 1.30
N ALA A 58 3.19 6.41 1.08
CA ALA A 58 3.86 5.58 2.08
C ALA A 58 5.30 6.02 2.36
N GLY A 59 5.83 7.02 1.62
CA GLY A 59 7.22 7.45 1.73
C GLY A 59 8.21 6.29 1.55
N MET A 60 7.91 5.38 0.63
CA MET A 60 8.71 4.18 0.34
C MET A 60 9.23 4.21 -1.09
N THR A 61 10.47 3.79 -1.28
CA THR A 61 11.04 3.51 -2.59
C THR A 61 10.57 2.15 -3.11
N LEU A 62 10.73 1.93 -4.42
CA LEU A 62 10.45 0.62 -5.01
C LEU A 62 11.36 -0.48 -4.44
N ASP A 63 12.61 -0.15 -4.13
CA ASP A 63 13.58 -1.13 -3.62
C ASP A 63 13.28 -1.51 -2.18
N GLU A 64 12.90 -0.54 -1.34
CA GLU A 64 12.39 -0.83 0.01
C GLU A 64 11.15 -1.72 -0.07
N PHE A 65 10.19 -1.39 -0.94
CA PHE A 65 8.98 -2.20 -1.13
C PHE A 65 9.30 -3.64 -1.55
N LYS A 66 10.31 -3.85 -2.40
CA LYS A 66 10.71 -5.20 -2.84
C LYS A 66 11.41 -6.02 -1.74
N LYS A 67 12.12 -5.37 -0.81
CA LYS A 67 12.89 -6.02 0.27
C LYS A 67 12.04 -6.47 1.46
N VAL A 68 10.83 -5.92 1.60
CA VAL A 68 9.83 -6.32 2.61
C VAL A 68 9.10 -7.60 2.20
#